data_AF-X1JA91-F1
#
_entry.id   AF-X1JA91-F1
#
_cell.length_a   1.000
_cell.length_b   1.000
_cell.length_c   1.000
_cell.angle_alpha   90.00
_cell.angle_beta   90.00
_cell.angle_gamma   90.00
#
_symmetry.space_group_name_H-M   'P 1'
#
loop_
_entity.id
_entity.type
_entity.pdbx_description
1 polymer ?
#
loop_
_entity_poly.entity_id
_entity_poly.type
_entity_poly.pdbx_seq_one_letter_code
_entity_poly.pdbx_strand_id
1 'polypeptide(L)'
;VIFRKISKRLFFGYTLKDNVFTAEPEKALLDVLYLKSKGLGDLNLKELDLKGLSRKKFLQWSKKFPKVVQQMVKDLAKKFGT
;
A
#
# COMPACT_ATOMS: atom_id res chain seq x y z
N VAL A 1 -3.65 -20.97 13.61
CA VAL A 1 -3.72 -19.61 13.00
C VAL A 1 -2.36 -18.94 13.16
N ILE A 2 -1.72 -18.45 12.09
CA ILE A 2 -0.43 -17.75 12.17
C ILE A 2 -0.70 -16.25 12.30
N PHE A 3 -0.36 -15.66 13.43
CA PHE A 3 -0.47 -14.21 13.65
C PHE A 3 0.79 -13.51 13.17
N ARG A 4 0.63 -12.43 12.40
CA ARG A 4 1.75 -11.64 11.86
C ARG A 4 1.66 -10.23 12.41
N LYS A 5 2.72 -9.79 13.10
CA LYS A 5 2.79 -8.44 13.67
C LYS A 5 3.40 -7.48 12.66
N ILE A 6 2.64 -6.50 12.22
CA ILE A 6 3.18 -5.37 11.47
C ILE A 6 3.85 -4.37 12.42
N SER A 7 4.86 -3.66 11.93
CA SER A 7 5.51 -2.61 12.73
C SER A 7 4.53 -1.49 13.03
N LYS A 8 4.49 -1.02 14.29
CA LYS A 8 3.59 0.08 14.73
C LYS A 8 3.71 1.33 13.84
N ARG A 9 4.90 1.62 13.30
CA ARG A 9 5.14 2.76 12.40
C ARG A 9 4.38 2.69 11.06
N LEU A 10 3.90 1.50 10.69
CA LEU A 10 3.12 1.25 9.48
C LEU A 10 1.61 1.33 9.75
N PHE A 11 1.18 1.62 10.98
CA PHE A 11 -0.23 1.79 11.33
C PHE A 11 -0.65 3.26 11.17
N PHE A 12 -1.04 3.65 9.95
CA PHE A 12 -1.46 5.01 9.59
C PHE A 12 -2.38 4.99 8.36
N GLY A 13 -2.95 6.13 7.96
CA GLY A 13 -3.71 6.21 6.70
C GLY A 13 -5.04 5.46 6.77
N TYR A 14 -5.67 5.49 7.94
CA TYR A 14 -7.01 4.97 8.18
C TYR A 14 -7.98 6.13 8.37
N THR A 15 -9.18 5.99 7.85
CA THR A 15 -10.31 6.87 8.10
C THR A 15 -11.36 6.11 8.91
N LEU A 16 -12.00 6.81 9.85
CA LEU A 16 -13.14 6.24 10.57
C LEU A 16 -14.38 6.49 9.71
N LYS A 17 -14.99 5.41 9.22
CA LYS A 17 -16.23 5.44 8.47
C LYS A 17 -17.17 4.41 9.05
N ASP A 18 -18.39 4.81 9.40
CA ASP A 18 -19.42 3.92 9.97
C ASP A 18 -18.93 3.13 11.20
N ASN A 19 -18.17 3.79 12.10
CA ASN A 19 -17.52 3.19 13.27
C ASN A 19 -16.48 2.09 12.95
N VAL A 20 -16.03 1.99 11.71
CA VAL A 20 -14.98 1.06 11.27
C VAL A 20 -13.78 1.83 10.75
N PHE A 21 -12.58 1.46 11.22
CA PHE A 21 -11.33 1.98 10.66
C PHE A 21 -11.06 1.33 9.30
N THR A 22 -11.20 2.13 8.24
CA THR A 22 -10.96 1.70 6.86
C THR A 22 -9.64 2.30 6.37
N ALA A 23 -8.76 1.48 5.80
CA ALA A 23 -7.54 1.99 5.18
C ALA A 23 -7.88 2.79 3.93
N GLU A 24 -7.26 3.96 3.77
CA GLU A 24 -7.34 4.70 2.51
C GLU A 24 -6.76 3.83 1.37
N PRO A 25 -7.27 3.95 0.12
CA PRO A 25 -6.85 3.10 -0.99
C PRO A 25 -5.33 3.05 -1.20
N GLU A 26 -4.64 4.19 -1.03
CA GLU A 26 -3.18 4.27 -1.13
C GLU A 26 -2.49 3.49 -0.01
N LYS A 27 -3.05 3.50 1.20
CA LYS A 27 -2.52 2.72 2.33
C LYS A 27 -2.74 1.23 2.11
N ALA A 28 -3.93 0.85 1.69
CA ALA A 28 -4.26 -0.54 1.40
C ALA A 28 -3.30 -1.13 0.34
N LEU A 29 -3.04 -0.38 -0.74
CA LEU A 29 -2.08 -0.81 -1.76
C LEU A 29 -0.65 -0.93 -1.20
N LEU A 30 -0.19 0.02 -0.39
CA LEU A 30 1.14 -0.05 0.25
C LEU A 30 1.28 -1.27 1.18
N ASP A 31 0.22 -1.63 1.90
CA ASP A 31 0.22 -2.81 2.77
C ASP A 31 0.35 -4.10 2.00
N VAL A 32 -0.39 -4.25 0.90
CA VAL A 32 -0.27 -5.44 0.06
C VAL A 32 1.12 -5.51 -0.59
N LEU A 33 1.69 -4.39 -1.04
CA LEU A 33 3.06 -4.36 -1.55
C LEU A 33 4.08 -4.75 -0.49
N TYR A 34 3.89 -4.32 0.75
CA TYR A 34 4.74 -4.73 1.86
C TYR A 34 4.66 -6.23 2.12
N LEU A 35 3.45 -6.80 2.14
CA LEU A 35 3.25 -8.25 2.29
C LEU A 35 3.88 -9.03 1.12
N LYS A 36 3.70 -8.56 -0.12
CA LYS A 36 4.34 -9.13 -1.31
C LYS A 36 5.87 -9.08 -1.20
N SER A 37 6.44 -7.97 -0.73
CA SER A 37 7.89 -7.85 -0.50
C SER A 37 8.45 -8.82 0.56
N LYS A 38 7.56 -9.40 1.38
CA LYS A 38 7.88 -10.41 2.39
C LYS A 38 7.58 -11.84 1.93
N GLY A 39 7.11 -12.03 0.69
CA GLY A 39 6.65 -13.33 0.19
C GLY A 39 5.35 -13.79 0.83
N LEU A 40 4.57 -12.88 1.41
CA LEU A 40 3.36 -13.16 2.18
C LEU A 40 2.06 -12.79 1.46
N GLY A 41 2.16 -12.37 0.20
CA GLY A 41 1.00 -12.02 -0.61
C GLY A 41 1.30 -12.23 -2.09
N ASP A 42 0.31 -12.77 -2.79
CA ASP A 42 0.31 -12.78 -4.24
C ASP A 42 -0.60 -11.66 -4.74
N LEU A 43 -0.08 -10.85 -5.66
CA LEU A 43 -0.81 -9.70 -6.21
C LEU A 43 -0.29 -9.45 -7.61
N ASN A 44 -1.18 -9.54 -8.59
CA ASN A 44 -0.85 -9.23 -9.97
C ASN A 44 -0.85 -7.71 -10.18
N LEU A 45 0.34 -7.12 -10.12
CA LEU A 45 0.53 -5.66 -10.29
C LEU A 45 0.20 -5.14 -11.70
N LYS A 46 -0.08 -6.04 -12.65
CA LYS A 46 -0.47 -5.67 -14.03
C LYS A 46 -1.97 -5.45 -14.18
N GLU A 47 -2.79 -6.08 -13.34
CA GLU A 47 -4.26 -6.06 -13.43
C GLU A 47 -4.93 -5.09 -12.45
N LEU A 48 -4.14 -4.40 -11.61
CA LEU A 48 -4.67 -3.41 -10.69
C LEU A 48 -5.23 -2.22 -11.44
N ASP A 49 -6.50 -1.93 -11.20
CA ASP A 49 -7.06 -0.61 -11.48
C ASP A 49 -6.56 0.38 -10.42
N LEU A 50 -5.82 1.39 -10.88
CA LEU A 50 -5.25 2.45 -10.03
C LEU A 50 -6.10 3.73 -10.07
N LYS A 51 -7.28 3.68 -10.70
CA LYS A 51 -8.20 4.81 -10.78
C LYS A 51 -8.67 5.22 -9.39
N GLY A 52 -8.63 6.53 -9.14
CA GLY A 52 -9.03 7.11 -7.85
C GLY A 52 -7.95 7.13 -6.77
N LEU A 53 -6.76 6.55 -7.00
CA LEU A 53 -5.63 6.67 -6.07
C LEU A 53 -4.86 7.97 -6.32
N SER A 54 -4.52 8.68 -5.24
CA SER A 54 -3.63 9.83 -5.28
C SER A 54 -2.17 9.41 -5.40
N ARG A 55 -1.59 9.60 -6.59
CA ARG A 55 -0.15 9.39 -6.84
C ARG A 55 0.73 10.10 -5.81
N LYS A 56 0.37 11.33 -5.45
CA LYS A 56 1.10 12.16 -4.48
C LYS A 56 1.09 11.52 -3.08
N LYS A 57 -0.09 11.15 -2.56
CA LYS A 57 -0.20 10.47 -1.25
C LYS A 57 0.56 9.15 -1.27
N PHE A 58 0.37 8.35 -2.32
CA PHE A 58 1.02 7.04 -2.47
C PHE A 58 2.55 7.14 -2.40
N LEU A 59 3.15 8.07 -3.15
CA LEU A 59 4.59 8.33 -3.11
C LEU A 59 5.04 8.85 -1.73
N GLN A 60 4.30 9.79 -1.13
CA GLN A 60 4.64 10.36 0.18
C GLN A 60 4.64 9.29 1.28
N TRP A 61 3.61 8.46 1.32
CA TRP A 61 3.44 7.42 2.33
C TRP A 61 4.42 6.25 2.16
N SER A 62 4.81 5.94 0.93
CA SER A 62 5.82 4.90 0.66
C SER A 62 7.15 5.13 1.40
N LYS A 63 7.49 6.37 1.73
CA LYS A 63 8.72 6.73 2.47
C LYS A 63 8.80 6.08 3.86
N LYS A 64 7.67 5.69 4.45
CA LYS A 64 7.61 4.97 5.74
C LYS A 64 7.95 3.47 5.61
N PHE A 65 7.96 2.93 4.40
CA PHE A 65 8.23 1.52 4.10
C PHE A 65 9.69 1.29 3.68
N PRO A 66 10.19 0.05 3.73
CA PRO A 66 11.55 -0.29 3.28
C PRO A 66 11.80 0.07 1.81
N LYS A 67 13.08 0.25 1.43
CA LYS A 67 13.51 0.62 0.07
C LYS A 67 12.93 -0.27 -1.03
N VAL A 68 12.77 -1.57 -0.76
CA VAL A 68 12.16 -2.53 -1.71
C VAL A 68 10.74 -2.11 -2.08
N VAL A 69 9.90 -1.75 -1.09
CA VAL A 69 8.53 -1.29 -1.33
C VAL A 69 8.54 0.05 -2.06
N GLN A 70 9.45 0.96 -1.70
CA GLN A 70 9.58 2.26 -2.38
C GLN A 70 9.91 2.08 -3.87
N GLN A 71 10.72 1.08 -4.24
CA GLN A 71 11.03 0.79 -5.63
C GLN A 71 9.79 0.27 -6.38
N MET A 72 9.06 -0.69 -5.79
CA MET A 72 7.80 -1.19 -6.36
C MET A 72 6.77 -0.06 -6.56
N VAL A 73 6.69 0.85 -5.60
CA VAL A 73 5.82 2.03 -5.65
C VAL A 73 6.22 2.96 -6.80
N LYS A 74 7.51 3.22 -7.02
CA LYS A 74 7.96 4.06 -8.13
C LYS A 74 7.56 3.47 -9.48
N ASP A 75 7.64 2.16 -9.63
CA ASP A 75 7.28 1.48 -10.88
C ASP A 75 5.77 1.47 -11.11
N LEU A 76 4.96 1.27 -10.06
CA LEU A 76 3.51 1.41 -10.13
C LEU A 76 3.06 2.85 -10.39
N ALA A 77 3.71 3.83 -9.75
CA ALA A 77 3.37 5.25 -9.87
C ALA A 77 3.52 5.79 -11.31
N LYS A 78 4.25 5.09 -12.19
CA LYS A 78 4.34 5.41 -13.62
C LYS A 78 3.04 5.08 -14.38
N LYS A 79 2.22 4.16 -13.85
CA LYS A 79 0.93 3.74 -14.42
C LYS A 79 -0.26 4.55 -13.93
N PHE A 80 -0.04 5.53 -13.06
CA PHE A 80 -1.12 6.38 -12.55
C PHE A 80 -1.51 7.37 -13.65
N GLY A 81 -2.74 7.28 -14.15
CA GLY A 81 -3.27 8.19 -15.17
C GLY A 81 -2.94 7.81 -16.62
N THR A 82 -2.43 6.59 -16.84
CA THR A 82 -2.45 5.92 -18.16
C THR A 82 -3.73 5.13 -18.34
#